data_AF-A0A077ZCV5-F1
#
_entry.id   AF-A0A077ZCV5-F1
#
_cell.length_a   1.000
_cell.length_b   1.000
_cell.length_c   1.000
_cell.angle_alpha   90.00
_cell.angle_beta   90.00
_cell.angle_gamma   90.00
#
_symmetry.space_group_name_H-M   'P 1'
#
loop_
_entity.id
_entity.type
_entity.pdbx_description
1 polymer ?
#
loop_
_entity_poly.entity_id
_entity_poly.type
_entity_poly.pdbx_seq_one_letter_code
_entity_poly.pdbx_strand_id
1 'polypeptide(L)'
;MHSVLRRFSTIFVASGRWLLLTVAVLFFNEYLIYYVVVRQCSWPEAPNEGSKLNSLILADPHLLGVWRGHWFDKLRREWQMGVAFETALKLHNPEVVFVLGDLFDEGMWSDKALFDRYAARFMQVFPSNGVPIFAVVGNHDTGFHYNLHPVRLKWFSETFGMDSVHLQVLKGLPFVLVNSMAMENDGCTLCNYAIYKLLNVNRTLQCVKVRTGIRWNYYFYYSTSCSPEPCSQAILITVA
;
A
#
# COMPACT_ATOMS: atom_id res chain seq x y z
N MET A 1 -13.44 60.59 -12.52
CA MET A 1 -12.83 59.35 -13.08
C MET A 1 -11.65 58.82 -12.26
N HIS A 2 -10.68 59.64 -11.82
CA HIS A 2 -9.50 59.13 -11.08
C HIS A 2 -9.79 58.36 -9.78
N SER A 3 -10.76 58.79 -8.96
CA SER A 3 -11.10 58.10 -7.70
C SER A 3 -11.72 56.71 -7.93
N VAL A 4 -12.54 56.58 -8.98
CA VAL A 4 -13.17 55.32 -9.40
C VAL A 4 -12.11 54.35 -9.91
N LEU A 5 -11.19 54.82 -10.78
CA LEU A 5 -10.07 54.01 -11.28
C LEU A 5 -9.13 53.54 -10.15
N ARG A 6 -8.85 54.38 -9.15
CA ARG A 6 -8.08 53.97 -7.96
C ARG A 6 -8.80 52.89 -7.16
N ARG A 7 -10.11 53.02 -6.93
CA ARG A 7 -10.91 51.99 -6.24
C ARG A 7 -10.93 50.66 -7.01
N PHE A 8 -11.08 50.68 -8.34
CA PHE A 8 -10.99 49.48 -9.16
C PHE A 8 -9.60 48.85 -9.09
N SER A 9 -8.53 49.63 -9.15
CA SER A 9 -7.16 49.13 -8.99
C SER A 9 -6.93 48.49 -7.62
N THR A 10 -7.40 49.10 -6.53
CA THR A 10 -7.25 48.52 -5.19
C THR A 10 -8.06 47.24 -5.01
N ILE A 11 -9.27 47.17 -5.57
CA ILE A 11 -10.10 45.94 -5.54
C ILE A 11 -9.43 44.84 -6.35
N PHE A 12 -8.91 45.13 -7.54
CA PHE A 12 -8.23 44.14 -8.38
C PHE A 12 -6.93 43.62 -7.73
N VAL A 13 -6.16 44.51 -7.08
CA VAL A 13 -4.97 44.11 -6.30
C VAL A 13 -5.37 43.26 -5.09
N ALA A 14 -6.46 43.62 -4.39
CA ALA A 14 -6.95 42.84 -3.27
C ALA A 14 -7.46 41.45 -3.71
N SER A 15 -8.22 41.35 -4.81
CA SER A 15 -8.66 40.07 -5.36
C SER A 15 -7.48 39.22 -5.84
N GLY A 16 -6.47 39.85 -6.44
CA GLY A 16 -5.22 39.17 -6.81
C GLY A 16 -4.49 38.59 -5.60
N ARG A 17 -4.40 39.33 -4.49
CA ARG A 17 -3.80 38.83 -3.22
C ARG A 17 -4.56 37.64 -2.66
N TRP A 18 -5.90 37.70 -2.61
CA TRP A 18 -6.72 36.58 -2.13
C TRP A 18 -6.56 35.34 -3.02
N LEU A 19 -6.58 35.51 -4.34
CA LEU A 19 -6.35 34.41 -5.27
C LEU A 19 -4.97 33.76 -5.08
N LEU A 20 -3.91 34.56 -4.94
CA LEU A 20 -2.56 34.07 -4.67
C LEU A 20 -2.48 33.31 -3.34
N LEU A 21 -3.12 33.83 -2.29
CA LEU A 21 -3.18 33.14 -0.99
C LEU A 21 -3.93 31.81 -1.11
N THR A 22 -5.08 31.78 -1.80
CA THR A 22 -5.83 30.54 -2.03
C THR A 22 -4.99 29.52 -2.80
N VAL A 23 -4.32 29.92 -3.88
CA VAL A 23 -3.43 29.03 -4.65
C VAL A 23 -2.27 28.52 -3.80
N ALA A 24 -1.64 29.38 -2.99
CA ALA A 24 -0.55 28.99 -2.12
C ALA A 24 -1.00 27.99 -1.04
N VAL A 25 -2.17 28.22 -0.44
CA VAL A 25 -2.76 27.30 0.55
C VAL A 25 -3.08 25.96 -0.10
N LEU A 26 -3.70 25.95 -1.29
CA LEU A 26 -3.99 24.70 -2.01
C LEU A 26 -2.72 23.94 -2.37
N PHE A 27 -1.70 24.63 -2.91
CA PHE A 27 -0.42 24.01 -3.24
C PHE A 27 0.28 23.45 -2.01
N PHE A 28 0.24 24.17 -0.88
CA PHE A 28 0.82 23.69 0.36
C PHE A 28 0.13 22.40 0.85
N ASN A 29 -1.21 22.40 0.91
CA ASN A 29 -1.98 21.30 1.49
C ASN A 29 -2.09 20.08 0.58
N GLU A 30 -2.15 20.26 -0.74
CA GLU A 30 -2.34 19.15 -1.68
C GLU A 30 -1.01 18.62 -2.26
N TYR A 31 0.12 19.28 -2.00
CA TYR A 31 1.43 18.85 -2.52
C TYR A 31 2.60 19.02 -1.52
N LEU A 32 2.88 20.23 -1.02
CA LEU A 32 4.12 20.47 -0.27
C LEU A 32 4.15 19.79 1.12
N ILE A 33 2.99 19.69 1.78
CA ILE A 33 2.89 19.11 3.13
C ILE A 33 3.45 17.68 3.19
N TYR A 34 3.27 16.87 2.14
CA TYR A 34 3.78 15.51 2.07
C TYR A 34 5.32 15.47 2.16
N TYR A 35 6.00 16.36 1.43
CA TYR A 35 7.46 16.47 1.51
C TYR A 35 7.93 16.91 2.90
N VAL A 36 7.19 17.80 3.56
CA VAL A 36 7.53 18.28 4.91
C VAL A 36 7.38 17.15 5.93
N VAL A 37 6.27 16.41 5.88
CA VAL A 37 5.97 15.33 6.83
C VAL A 37 6.86 14.12 6.59
N VAL A 38 6.93 13.61 5.35
CA VAL A 38 7.69 12.40 5.01
C VAL A 38 9.19 12.59 5.26
N ARG A 39 9.73 13.79 5.07
CA ARG A 39 11.14 14.10 5.37
C ARG A 39 11.51 13.98 6.85
N GLN A 40 10.53 14.05 7.75
CA GLN A 40 10.77 13.90 9.19
C GLN A 40 10.93 12.43 9.60
N CYS A 41 10.55 11.49 8.74
CA CYS A 41 10.76 10.07 8.97
C CYS A 41 12.23 9.69 8.72
N SER A 42 12.69 8.63 9.36
CA SER A 42 14.02 8.03 9.15
C SER A 42 13.90 6.51 9.19
N TRP A 43 14.78 5.84 8.46
CA TRP A 43 14.92 4.38 8.57
C TRP A 43 15.40 4.01 9.99
N PRO A 44 14.80 3.00 10.65
CA PRO A 44 15.35 2.49 11.90
C PRO A 44 16.73 1.86 11.65
N GLU A 45 17.58 1.88 12.68
CA GLU A 45 18.92 1.30 12.62
C GLU A 45 18.84 -0.23 12.51
N ALA A 46 19.63 -0.81 11.60
CA ALA A 46 19.81 -2.25 11.51
C ALA A 46 21.01 -2.65 12.39
N PRO A 47 20.94 -3.78 13.12
CA PRO A 47 22.08 -4.27 13.91
C PRO A 47 23.34 -4.53 13.08
N ASN A 48 23.16 -4.95 11.82
CA ASN A 48 24.24 -5.22 10.88
C ASN A 48 23.93 -4.54 9.54
N GLU A 49 24.85 -3.72 9.02
CA GLU A 49 24.66 -3.06 7.71
C GLU A 49 24.49 -4.06 6.56
N GLY A 50 25.16 -5.22 6.65
CA GLY A 50 25.15 -6.24 5.60
C GLY A 50 23.81 -6.95 5.37
N SER A 51 22.88 -6.92 6.34
CA SER A 51 21.54 -7.51 6.20
C SER A 51 20.42 -6.46 6.14
N LYS A 52 20.78 -5.19 5.96
CA LYS A 52 19.81 -4.09 5.93
C LYS A 52 18.93 -4.17 4.68
N LEU A 53 17.61 -4.26 4.87
CA LEU A 53 16.61 -4.07 3.81
C LEU A 53 15.63 -2.95 4.19
N ASN A 54 15.75 -1.82 3.50
CA ASN A 54 14.83 -0.69 3.67
C ASN A 54 13.51 -0.99 2.96
N SER A 55 12.47 -1.26 3.73
CA SER A 55 11.16 -1.68 3.24
C SER A 55 10.10 -0.62 3.54
N LEU A 56 9.39 -0.17 2.52
CA LEU A 56 8.20 0.65 2.70
C LEU A 56 6.98 -0.27 2.83
N ILE A 57 6.17 -0.09 3.86
CA ILE A 57 4.98 -0.90 4.10
C ILE A 57 3.77 0.01 4.10
N LEU A 58 2.82 -0.26 3.22
CA LEU A 58 1.51 0.39 3.22
C LEU A 58 0.39 -0.62 3.44
N ALA A 59 -0.75 -0.15 3.92
CA ALA A 59 -1.91 -0.99 4.23
C ALA A 59 -3.20 -0.27 3.88
N ASP A 60 -4.24 -1.05 3.58
CA ASP A 60 -5.61 -0.61 3.37
C ASP A 60 -5.78 0.62 2.42
N PRO A 61 -5.22 0.61 1.19
CA PRO A 61 -5.42 1.72 0.26
C PRO A 61 -6.90 1.99 -0.07
N HIS A 62 -7.72 0.94 -0.12
CA HIS A 62 -9.13 0.96 -0.50
C HIS A 62 -9.38 1.85 -1.73
N LEU A 63 -8.91 1.49 -2.91
CA LEU A 63 -9.28 2.27 -4.11
C LEU A 63 -10.80 2.22 -4.30
N LEU A 64 -11.43 3.41 -4.25
CA LEU A 64 -12.89 3.53 -4.30
C LEU A 64 -13.47 2.87 -5.53
N GLY A 65 -14.47 2.03 -5.36
CA GLY A 65 -15.12 1.40 -6.48
C GLY A 65 -16.26 2.22 -7.07
N VAL A 66 -16.95 1.62 -8.04
CA VAL A 66 -18.01 2.25 -8.85
C VAL A 66 -19.38 2.29 -8.16
N TRP A 67 -19.59 1.50 -7.11
CA TRP A 67 -20.90 1.35 -6.47
C TRP A 67 -21.09 2.29 -5.29
N ARG A 68 -20.14 2.30 -4.35
CA ARG A 68 -20.17 3.11 -3.10
C ARG A 68 -19.22 4.30 -3.14
N GLY A 69 -18.34 4.37 -4.14
CA GLY A 69 -17.36 5.44 -4.27
C GLY A 69 -17.96 6.75 -4.80
N HIS A 70 -17.83 7.83 -4.03
CA HIS A 70 -18.13 9.16 -4.52
C HIS A 70 -16.98 9.66 -5.41
N TRP A 71 -17.28 10.19 -6.60
CA TRP A 71 -16.26 10.56 -7.59
C TRP A 71 -15.26 11.61 -7.07
N PHE A 72 -15.72 12.56 -6.25
CA PHE A 72 -14.84 13.60 -5.69
C PHE A 72 -13.95 13.06 -4.57
N ASP A 73 -14.49 12.14 -3.75
CA ASP A 73 -13.69 11.45 -2.73
C ASP A 73 -12.62 10.59 -3.43
N LYS A 74 -13.02 9.87 -4.48
CA LYS A 74 -12.09 9.09 -5.32
C LYS A 74 -10.96 9.97 -5.84
N LEU A 75 -11.30 11.10 -6.47
CA LEU A 75 -10.31 12.02 -7.04
C LEU A 75 -9.31 12.48 -5.97
N ARG A 76 -9.81 12.95 -4.83
CA ARG A 76 -8.97 13.51 -3.78
C ARG A 76 -8.16 12.44 -3.06
N ARG A 77 -8.77 11.33 -2.66
CA ARG A 77 -8.09 10.26 -1.91
C ARG A 77 -7.00 9.61 -2.75
N GLU A 78 -7.27 9.31 -4.01
CA GLU A 78 -6.27 8.73 -4.92
C GLU A 78 -5.13 9.72 -5.21
N TRP A 79 -5.42 11.02 -5.37
CA TRP A 79 -4.39 12.06 -5.47
C TRP A 79 -3.48 12.08 -4.24
N GLN A 80 -4.07 12.12 -3.05
CA GLN A 80 -3.33 12.19 -1.79
C GLN A 80 -2.46 10.96 -1.56
N MET A 81 -2.99 9.75 -1.82
CA MET A 81 -2.22 8.51 -1.74
C MET A 81 -1.06 8.50 -2.74
N GLY A 82 -1.31 8.88 -3.99
CA GLY A 82 -0.28 8.89 -5.04
C GLY A 82 0.85 9.87 -4.72
N VAL A 83 0.53 11.11 -4.32
CA VAL A 83 1.53 12.12 -3.93
C VAL A 83 2.32 11.67 -2.70
N ALA A 84 1.65 11.11 -1.69
CA ALA A 84 2.33 10.59 -0.49
C ALA A 84 3.30 9.45 -0.83
N PHE A 85 2.85 8.49 -1.65
CA PHE A 85 3.65 7.35 -2.06
C PHE A 85 4.85 7.76 -2.91
N GLU A 86 4.65 8.59 -3.93
CA GLU A 86 5.74 9.08 -4.79
C GLU A 86 6.76 9.91 -3.97
N THR A 87 6.28 10.69 -3.01
CA THR A 87 7.13 11.44 -2.08
C THR A 87 7.99 10.50 -1.22
N ALA A 88 7.39 9.42 -0.68
CA ALA A 88 8.11 8.41 0.09
C ALA A 88 9.18 7.69 -0.76
N LEU A 89 8.85 7.31 -2.00
CA LEU A 89 9.81 6.72 -2.92
C LEU A 89 10.99 7.66 -3.19
N LYS A 90 10.72 8.94 -3.48
CA LYS A 90 11.76 9.93 -3.80
C LYS A 90 12.66 10.26 -2.63
N LEU A 91 12.10 10.45 -1.44
CA LEU A 91 12.87 10.90 -0.27
C LEU A 91 13.60 9.76 0.43
N HIS A 92 13.01 8.57 0.50
CA HIS A 92 13.54 7.45 1.29
C HIS A 92 14.18 6.33 0.47
N ASN A 93 13.92 6.29 -0.84
CA ASN A 93 14.44 5.29 -1.78
C ASN A 93 14.38 3.85 -1.21
N PRO A 94 13.18 3.34 -0.88
CA PRO A 94 13.04 1.99 -0.36
C PRO A 94 13.46 0.96 -1.40
N GLU A 95 13.95 -0.18 -0.92
CA GLU A 95 14.41 -1.29 -1.76
C GLU A 95 13.27 -2.26 -2.13
N VAL A 96 12.20 -2.24 -1.34
CA VAL A 96 10.98 -3.02 -1.58
C VAL A 96 9.79 -2.29 -0.97
N VAL A 97 8.62 -2.49 -1.58
CA VAL A 97 7.33 -2.06 -1.04
C VAL A 97 6.47 -3.28 -0.75
N PHE A 98 5.86 -3.34 0.44
CA PHE A 98 4.80 -4.29 0.75
C PHE A 98 3.47 -3.57 0.93
N VAL A 99 2.39 -4.18 0.42
CA VAL A 99 1.02 -3.66 0.50
C VAL A 99 0.16 -4.69 1.22
N LEU A 100 -0.37 -4.33 2.39
CA LEU A 100 -1.02 -5.25 3.32
C LEU A 100 -2.54 -5.33 3.11
N GLY A 101 -2.97 -5.80 1.94
CA GLY A 101 -4.38 -6.07 1.67
C GLY A 101 -5.25 -4.84 1.42
N ASP A 102 -6.50 -5.13 1.06
CA ASP A 102 -7.57 -4.17 0.77
C ASP A 102 -7.12 -3.06 -0.18
N LEU A 103 -6.51 -3.49 -1.30
CA LEU A 103 -6.10 -2.62 -2.40
C LEU A 103 -7.33 -1.94 -3.01
N PHE A 104 -8.44 -2.66 -3.10
CA PHE A 104 -9.70 -2.19 -3.67
C PHE A 104 -10.79 -2.19 -2.60
N ASP A 105 -11.67 -1.20 -2.64
CA ASP A 105 -12.83 -1.16 -1.73
C ASP A 105 -13.94 -2.15 -2.13
N GLU A 106 -13.99 -2.50 -3.42
CA GLU A 106 -15.10 -3.25 -4.03
C GLU A 106 -14.63 -4.40 -4.93
N GLY A 107 -13.38 -4.86 -4.76
CA GLY A 107 -12.81 -5.95 -5.55
C GLY A 107 -13.65 -7.23 -5.47
N MET A 108 -14.19 -7.54 -4.30
CA MET A 108 -15.07 -8.68 -4.05
C MET A 108 -16.37 -8.69 -4.88
N TRP A 109 -16.81 -7.55 -5.42
CA TRP A 109 -18.01 -7.45 -6.27
C TRP A 109 -17.69 -7.34 -7.76
N SER A 110 -16.42 -7.24 -8.12
CA SER A 110 -16.00 -7.07 -9.51
C SER A 110 -16.21 -8.32 -10.37
N ASP A 111 -16.50 -8.08 -11.65
CA ASP A 111 -16.24 -9.04 -12.72
C ASP A 111 -14.78 -8.88 -13.20
N LYS A 112 -14.34 -9.71 -14.16
CA LYS A 112 -12.96 -9.69 -14.66
C LYS A 112 -12.57 -8.31 -15.22
N ALA A 113 -13.46 -7.69 -15.99
CA ALA A 113 -13.18 -6.43 -16.66
C ALA A 113 -13.03 -5.29 -15.65
N LEU A 114 -13.87 -5.25 -14.63
CA LEU A 114 -13.78 -4.26 -13.56
C LEU A 114 -12.57 -4.52 -12.65
N PHE A 115 -12.26 -5.78 -12.35
CA PHE A 115 -11.06 -6.16 -11.61
C PHE A 115 -9.80 -5.64 -12.30
N ASP A 116 -9.68 -5.86 -13.62
CA ASP A 116 -8.54 -5.39 -14.41
C ASP A 116 -8.41 -3.86 -14.38
N ARG A 117 -9.54 -3.14 -14.42
CA ARG A 117 -9.56 -1.68 -14.28
C ARG A 117 -9.09 -1.23 -12.90
N TYR A 118 -9.51 -1.92 -11.84
CA TYR A 118 -9.05 -1.64 -10.48
C TYR A 118 -7.55 -1.90 -10.33
N ALA A 119 -7.04 -3.02 -10.85
CA ALA A 119 -5.62 -3.34 -10.84
C ALA A 119 -4.78 -2.32 -11.63
N ALA A 120 -5.21 -1.95 -12.84
CA ALA A 120 -4.53 -0.93 -13.64
C ALA A 120 -4.49 0.42 -12.93
N ARG A 121 -5.61 0.82 -12.28
CA ARG A 121 -5.67 2.03 -11.47
C ARG A 121 -4.75 1.97 -10.25
N PHE A 122 -4.63 0.81 -9.61
CA PHE A 122 -3.67 0.62 -8.52
C PHE A 122 -2.24 0.85 -8.96
N MET A 123 -1.84 0.28 -10.11
CA MET A 123 -0.50 0.51 -10.66
C MET A 123 -0.27 1.96 -11.09
N GLN A 124 -1.34 2.71 -11.41
CA GLN A 124 -1.28 4.14 -11.71
C GLN A 124 -1.11 5.00 -10.46
N VAL A 125 -1.83 4.68 -9.37
CA VAL A 125 -1.74 5.43 -8.09
C VAL A 125 -0.43 5.10 -7.36
N PHE A 126 0.04 3.85 -7.46
CA PHE A 126 1.26 3.36 -6.82
C PHE A 126 2.30 2.90 -7.86
N PRO A 127 2.88 3.83 -8.66
CA PRO A 127 3.85 3.47 -9.68
C PRO A 127 5.15 2.94 -9.06
N SER A 128 5.60 1.76 -9.50
CA SER A 128 6.76 1.09 -8.90
C SER A 128 8.07 1.88 -9.02
N ASN A 129 8.23 2.66 -10.08
CA ASN A 129 9.48 3.38 -10.41
C ASN A 129 10.73 2.48 -10.32
N GLY A 130 10.59 1.20 -10.64
CA GLY A 130 11.65 0.19 -10.56
C GLY A 130 11.79 -0.52 -9.21
N VAL A 131 11.08 -0.08 -8.17
CA VAL A 131 11.06 -0.74 -6.85
C VAL A 131 10.08 -1.91 -6.87
N PRO A 132 10.48 -3.13 -6.46
CA PRO A 132 9.56 -4.27 -6.36
C PRO A 132 8.41 -3.98 -5.38
N ILE A 133 7.17 -4.24 -5.81
CA ILE A 133 5.97 -4.12 -4.97
C ILE A 133 5.35 -5.50 -4.79
N PHE A 134 5.17 -5.92 -3.54
CA PHE A 134 4.47 -7.15 -3.18
C PHE A 134 3.16 -6.82 -2.47
N ALA A 135 2.04 -7.24 -3.04
CA ALA A 135 0.72 -7.03 -2.47
C ALA A 135 0.14 -8.33 -1.90
N VAL A 136 -0.30 -8.27 -0.65
CA VAL A 136 -1.11 -9.31 -0.01
C VAL A 136 -2.57 -9.05 -0.32
N VAL A 137 -3.38 -10.11 -0.45
CA VAL A 137 -4.82 -9.99 -0.67
C VAL A 137 -5.55 -9.69 0.65
N GLY A 138 -6.55 -8.81 0.60
CA GLY A 138 -7.50 -8.56 1.69
C GLY A 138 -8.94 -9.02 1.38
N ASN A 139 -9.84 -8.82 2.33
CA ASN A 139 -11.25 -9.22 2.22
C ASN A 139 -12.02 -8.34 1.22
N HIS A 140 -11.71 -7.06 1.10
CA HIS A 140 -12.36 -6.21 0.10
C HIS A 140 -11.88 -6.51 -1.32
N ASP A 141 -10.69 -7.10 -1.48
CA ASP A 141 -10.14 -7.46 -2.79
C ASP A 141 -10.87 -8.66 -3.42
N THR A 142 -11.20 -9.69 -2.61
CA THR A 142 -11.68 -10.98 -3.14
C THR A 142 -12.85 -11.60 -2.39
N GLY A 143 -13.18 -11.10 -1.19
CA GLY A 143 -14.30 -11.53 -0.37
C GLY A 143 -13.88 -11.89 1.07
N PHE A 144 -14.85 -11.82 2.00
CA PHE A 144 -14.70 -12.39 3.34
C PHE A 144 -14.59 -13.91 3.29
N HIS A 145 -14.09 -14.56 4.34
CA HIS A 145 -13.73 -15.98 4.37
C HIS A 145 -14.84 -16.88 3.78
N TYR A 146 -16.08 -16.72 4.26
CA TYR A 146 -17.24 -17.49 3.78
C TYR A 146 -17.80 -17.06 2.41
N ASN A 147 -17.35 -15.92 1.88
CA ASN A 147 -17.76 -15.34 0.60
C ASN A 147 -16.61 -15.23 -0.41
N LEU A 148 -15.47 -15.87 -0.13
CA LEU A 148 -14.32 -15.88 -1.02
C LEU A 148 -14.67 -16.62 -2.30
N HIS A 149 -14.44 -15.98 -3.45
CA HIS A 149 -14.72 -16.59 -4.74
C HIS A 149 -13.42 -17.08 -5.40
N PRO A 150 -13.26 -18.39 -5.70
CA PRO A 150 -12.00 -18.94 -6.24
C PRO A 150 -11.52 -18.25 -7.51
N VAL A 151 -12.45 -17.81 -8.36
CA VAL A 151 -12.12 -17.11 -9.61
C VAL A 151 -11.50 -15.73 -9.35
N ARG A 152 -11.94 -15.00 -8.31
CA ARG A 152 -11.37 -13.68 -7.96
C ARG A 152 -9.99 -13.83 -7.33
N LEU A 153 -9.82 -14.83 -6.47
CA LEU A 153 -8.51 -15.21 -5.94
C LEU A 153 -7.53 -15.54 -7.06
N LYS A 154 -7.98 -16.28 -8.09
CA LYS A 154 -7.18 -16.57 -9.27
C LYS A 154 -6.75 -15.28 -10.01
N TRP A 155 -7.67 -14.34 -10.25
CA TRP A 155 -7.32 -13.08 -10.91
C TRP A 155 -6.33 -12.24 -10.09
N PHE A 156 -6.52 -12.17 -8.78
CA PHE A 156 -5.59 -11.51 -7.88
C PHE A 156 -4.21 -12.16 -7.93
N SER A 157 -4.16 -13.49 -7.87
CA SER A 157 -2.92 -14.26 -7.97
C SER A 157 -2.18 -14.04 -9.28
N GLU A 158 -2.89 -14.07 -10.41
CA GLU A 158 -2.32 -13.84 -11.74
C GLU A 158 -1.79 -12.40 -11.92
N THR A 159 -2.41 -11.43 -11.24
CA THR A 159 -2.07 -10.00 -11.39
C THR A 159 -0.96 -9.55 -10.43
N PHE A 160 -0.99 -10.02 -9.18
CA PHE A 160 -0.10 -9.57 -8.11
C PHE A 160 0.90 -10.65 -7.65
N GLY A 161 0.87 -11.85 -8.23
CA GLY A 161 1.78 -12.94 -7.89
C GLY A 161 1.54 -13.56 -6.51
N MET A 162 0.38 -13.32 -5.91
CA MET A 162 0.06 -13.74 -4.54
C MET A 162 -0.79 -15.01 -4.55
N ASP A 163 -0.32 -16.05 -3.87
CA ASP A 163 -1.08 -17.28 -3.59
C ASP A 163 -1.44 -17.31 -2.10
N SER A 164 -2.26 -18.28 -1.64
CA SER A 164 -2.71 -18.42 -0.25
C SER A 164 -1.60 -18.21 0.79
N VAL A 165 -0.40 -18.69 0.49
CA VAL A 165 0.83 -18.44 1.23
C VAL A 165 1.98 -18.36 0.22
N HIS A 166 2.77 -17.30 0.30
CA HIS A 166 3.92 -17.08 -0.58
C HIS A 166 5.17 -16.74 0.24
N LEU A 167 6.27 -17.45 -0.02
CA LEU A 167 7.58 -17.16 0.58
C LEU A 167 8.43 -16.38 -0.42
N GLN A 168 8.70 -15.11 -0.11
CA GLN A 168 9.61 -14.25 -0.85
C GLN A 168 10.91 -14.10 -0.07
N VAL A 169 12.07 -14.21 -0.71
CA VAL A 169 13.36 -13.98 -0.06
C VAL A 169 14.03 -12.76 -0.69
N LEU A 170 14.41 -11.78 0.12
CA LEU A 170 15.05 -10.53 -0.32
C LEU A 170 16.30 -10.29 0.53
N LYS A 171 17.46 -10.11 -0.10
CA LYS A 171 18.76 -10.01 0.61
C LYS A 171 18.98 -11.13 1.65
N GLY A 172 18.48 -12.33 1.36
CA GLY A 172 18.54 -13.48 2.27
C GLY A 172 17.48 -13.48 3.37
N LEU A 173 16.74 -12.38 3.57
CA LEU A 173 15.66 -12.28 4.55
C LEU A 173 14.37 -12.94 4.01
N PRO A 174 13.79 -13.92 4.73
CA PRO A 174 12.54 -14.55 4.33
C PRO A 174 11.31 -13.72 4.76
N PHE A 175 10.42 -13.48 3.81
CA PHE A 175 9.13 -12.83 3.97
C PHE A 175 8.02 -13.83 3.66
N VAL A 176 7.14 -14.08 4.64
CA VAL A 176 5.98 -14.97 4.45
C VAL A 176 4.74 -14.11 4.28
N LEU A 177 4.25 -14.03 3.05
CA LEU A 177 3.04 -13.32 2.68
C LEU A 177 1.86 -14.28 2.79
N VAL A 178 0.82 -13.89 3.53
CA VAL A 178 -0.28 -14.79 3.90
C VAL A 178 -1.62 -14.18 3.55
N ASN A 179 -2.46 -14.96 2.86
CA ASN A 179 -3.88 -14.65 2.72
C ASN A 179 -4.56 -14.97 4.07
N SER A 180 -4.80 -13.93 4.89
CA SER A 180 -5.43 -14.09 6.20
C SER A 180 -6.82 -14.70 6.11
N MET A 181 -7.53 -14.53 4.99
CA MET A 181 -8.85 -15.12 4.77
C MET A 181 -8.80 -16.66 4.62
N ALA A 182 -7.62 -17.23 4.46
CA ALA A 182 -7.38 -18.68 4.46
C ALA A 182 -7.00 -19.23 5.87
N MET A 183 -6.98 -18.38 6.91
CA MET A 183 -6.49 -18.73 8.25
C MET A 183 -7.60 -18.98 9.27
N GLU A 184 -8.85 -19.17 8.83
CA GLU A 184 -9.99 -19.50 9.70
C GLU A 184 -9.85 -20.88 10.37
N ASN A 185 -9.14 -21.82 9.71
CA ASN A 185 -8.90 -23.18 10.20
C ASN A 185 -10.21 -23.99 10.45
N ASP A 186 -11.22 -23.79 9.59
CA ASP A 186 -12.52 -24.48 9.61
C ASP A 186 -12.57 -25.72 8.69
N GLY A 187 -11.45 -26.07 8.05
CA GLY A 187 -11.35 -27.18 7.10
C GLY A 187 -11.72 -26.83 5.67
N CYS A 188 -11.90 -25.55 5.33
CA CYS A 188 -12.16 -25.12 3.95
C CYS A 188 -11.03 -25.54 2.99
N THR A 189 -11.35 -25.74 1.70
CA THR A 189 -10.35 -26.16 0.69
C THR A 189 -9.16 -25.20 0.63
N LEU A 190 -9.42 -23.89 0.65
CA LEU A 190 -8.39 -22.85 0.66
C LEU A 190 -7.53 -22.92 1.94
N CYS A 191 -8.15 -23.19 3.09
CA CYS A 191 -7.53 -23.28 4.40
C CYS A 191 -6.58 -24.47 4.48
N ASN A 192 -7.05 -25.63 4.06
CA ASN A 192 -6.22 -26.85 3.98
C ASN A 192 -5.02 -26.65 3.04
N TYR A 193 -5.23 -25.95 1.91
CA TYR A 193 -4.14 -25.60 1.00
C TYR A 193 -3.14 -24.62 1.63
N ALA A 194 -3.62 -23.62 2.36
CA ALA A 194 -2.79 -22.67 3.08
C ALA A 194 -1.97 -23.35 4.19
N ILE A 195 -2.57 -24.26 4.97
CA ILE A 195 -1.87 -25.10 5.95
C ILE A 195 -0.76 -25.91 5.27
N TYR A 196 -1.08 -26.59 4.16
CA TYR A 196 -0.09 -27.36 3.39
C TYR A 196 1.10 -26.47 2.96
N LYS A 197 0.83 -25.26 2.47
CA LYS A 197 1.86 -24.30 2.08
C LYS A 197 2.68 -23.80 3.26
N LEU A 198 2.05 -23.45 4.39
CA LEU A 198 2.75 -23.04 5.62
C LEU A 198 3.68 -24.14 6.12
N LEU A 199 3.25 -25.40 6.10
CA LEU A 199 4.09 -26.53 6.48
C LEU A 199 5.29 -26.69 5.54
N ASN A 200 5.12 -26.48 4.24
CA ASN A 200 6.22 -26.47 3.28
C ASN A 200 7.19 -25.31 3.51
N VAL A 201 6.69 -24.09 3.75
CA VAL A 201 7.51 -22.93 4.10
C VAL A 201 8.29 -23.19 5.38
N ASN A 202 7.66 -23.72 6.42
CA ASN A 202 8.33 -24.10 7.67
C ASN A 202 9.46 -25.10 7.41
N ARG A 203 9.22 -26.16 6.63
CA ARG A 203 10.28 -27.13 6.25
C ARG A 203 11.45 -26.44 5.56
N THR A 204 11.19 -25.58 4.58
CA THR A 204 12.23 -24.81 3.87
C THR A 204 13.04 -23.95 4.83
N LEU A 205 12.38 -23.19 5.71
CA LEU A 205 13.04 -22.30 6.67
C LEU A 205 13.84 -23.07 7.72
N GLN A 206 13.36 -24.22 8.18
CA GLN A 206 14.12 -25.12 9.06
C GLN A 206 15.38 -25.67 8.36
N CYS A 207 15.27 -26.08 7.09
CA CYS A 207 16.43 -26.53 6.32
C CYS A 207 17.49 -25.43 6.17
N VAL A 208 17.08 -24.19 5.91
CA VAL A 208 18.01 -23.04 5.85
C VAL A 208 18.66 -22.81 7.20
N LYS A 209 17.87 -22.74 8.28
CA LYS A 209 18.35 -22.54 9.65
C LYS A 209 19.42 -23.57 10.04
N VAL A 210 19.21 -24.85 9.71
CA VAL A 210 20.18 -25.92 9.99
C VAL A 210 21.47 -25.76 9.20
N ARG A 211 21.38 -25.32 7.93
CA ARG A 211 22.55 -25.18 7.05
C ARG A 211 23.39 -23.94 7.32
N THR A 212 22.77 -22.82 7.69
CA THR A 212 23.46 -21.54 7.85
C THR A 212 23.69 -21.15 9.30
N GLY A 213 23.02 -21.80 10.25
CA GLY A 213 22.99 -21.39 11.65
C GLY A 213 22.24 -20.07 11.90
N ILE A 214 21.67 -19.45 10.86
CA ILE A 214 21.00 -18.14 10.97
C ILE A 214 19.67 -18.31 11.70
N ARG A 215 19.49 -17.51 12.75
CA ARG A 215 18.25 -17.42 13.51
C ARG A 215 17.44 -16.23 12.99
N TRP A 216 16.49 -16.51 12.12
CA TRP A 216 15.57 -15.49 11.62
C TRP A 216 14.53 -15.10 12.66
N ASN A 217 14.19 -13.81 12.71
CA ASN A 217 12.89 -13.36 13.20
C ASN A 217 11.89 -13.54 12.05
N TYR A 218 10.78 -14.24 12.28
CA TYR A 218 9.77 -14.45 11.25
C TYR A 218 8.92 -13.19 11.12
N TYR A 219 8.89 -12.60 9.93
CA TYR A 219 7.97 -11.51 9.62
C TYR A 219 6.79 -12.06 8.83
N PHE A 220 5.66 -12.19 9.52
CA PHE A 220 4.38 -12.53 8.92
C PHE A 220 3.68 -11.25 8.54
N TYR A 221 3.45 -11.07 7.24
CA TYR A 221 2.70 -9.94 6.73
C TYR A 221 1.31 -10.44 6.32
N TYR A 222 0.32 -9.94 7.04
CA TYR A 222 -1.09 -10.23 6.82
C TYR A 222 -1.86 -8.94 7.02
N SER A 223 -2.98 -8.81 6.30
CA SER A 223 -3.89 -7.68 6.49
C SER A 223 -4.63 -7.88 7.83
N THR A 224 -4.44 -6.96 8.76
CA THR A 224 -5.32 -6.74 9.91
C THR A 224 -5.66 -5.26 10.00
N SER A 225 -6.95 -4.96 9.98
CA SER A 225 -7.48 -3.62 10.17
C SER A 225 -7.20 -3.15 11.60
N CYS A 226 -6.12 -2.39 11.84
CA CYS A 226 -5.94 -1.53 13.02
C CYS A 226 -4.65 -0.68 12.93
N SER A 227 -4.76 0.61 12.59
CA SER A 227 -3.87 1.65 13.11
C SER A 227 -4.45 3.07 12.92
N PRO A 228 -4.71 3.83 13.99
CA PRO A 228 -5.03 5.25 13.92
C PRO A 228 -3.84 6.10 14.41
N GLU A 229 -2.89 6.43 13.56
CA GLU A 229 -1.92 7.51 13.79
C GLU A 229 -1.67 8.33 12.52
N PRO A 230 -1.37 9.62 12.59
CA PRO A 230 -1.29 10.47 11.39
C PRO A 230 -0.11 10.19 10.43
N CYS A 231 0.73 9.17 10.70
CA CYS A 231 1.66 8.55 9.73
C CYS A 231 1.08 7.29 9.04
N SER A 232 -0.20 6.96 9.28
CA SER A 232 -0.77 5.60 9.20
C SER A 232 -0.82 4.88 7.86
N GLN A 233 -0.54 5.51 6.72
CA GLN A 233 -0.64 4.78 5.46
C GLN A 233 0.70 4.22 4.97
N ALA A 234 1.82 4.63 5.57
CA ALA A 234 3.15 4.20 5.16
C ALA A 234 4.09 4.09 6.37
N ILE A 235 4.46 2.87 6.72
CA ILE A 235 5.45 2.56 7.76
C ILE A 235 6.77 2.24 7.07
N LEU A 236 7.82 2.99 7.41
CA LEU A 236 9.19 2.67 7.01
C LEU A 236 9.75 1.63 7.98
N ILE A 237 10.06 0.44 7.49
CA ILE A 237 10.66 -0.63 8.30
C ILE A 237 12.00 -1.03 7.68
N THR A 238 13.04 -1.03 8.51
CA THR A 238 14.28 -1.71 8.19
C THR A 238 14.20 -3.12 8.73
N VAL A 239 14.28 -4.11 7.86
CA VAL A 239 14.35 -5.53 8.25
C VAL A 239 15.80 -5.97 8.24
N ALA A 240 16.20 -6.76 9.25
CA ALA A 240 17.57 -7.22 9.49
C ALA A 240 17.65 -8.74 9.63
#